data_AF-A0A087WSI1-F1
#
_entry.id   AF-A0A087WSI1-F1
#
_cell.length_a   1.000
_cell.length_b   1.000
_cell.length_c   1.000
_cell.angle_alpha   90.00
_cell.angle_beta   90.00
_cell.angle_gamma   90.00
#
_symmetry.space_group_name_H-M   'P 1'
#
loop_
_entity.id
_entity.type
_entity.pdbx_description
1 polymer ?
#
loop_
_entity_poly.entity_id
_entity_poly.type
_entity_poly.pdbx_seq_one_letter_code
_entity_poly.pdbx_strand_id
1 'polypeptide(L)'
;MSSSDAGLEEGPELSITLTLRMLMHGKEVGSIIGKKGETVKRIREQSSARITISEGSCPERITTITGSTAAVFHAVSMIAFKLDEDLCAAPANGGSVSRPPVTLRLVIPASQCGSLIGK
;
A
#
# COMPACT_ATOMS: atom_id res chain seq x y z
N MET A 1 34.65 5.09 14.66
CA MET A 1 34.60 3.81 13.91
C MET A 1 33.35 3.86 13.06
N SER A 2 33.56 3.78 11.76
CA SER A 2 32.70 4.33 10.71
C SER A 2 31.36 3.62 10.57
N SER A 3 30.36 4.43 10.25
CA SER A 3 29.04 4.06 9.77
C SER A 3 29.15 3.08 8.60
N SER A 4 28.71 1.84 8.80
CA SER A 4 28.35 0.95 7.70
C SER A 4 26.94 1.33 7.24
N ASP A 5 26.90 2.34 6.39
CA ASP A 5 25.78 2.71 5.54
C ASP A 5 25.53 1.53 4.59
N ALA A 6 24.43 0.83 4.80
CA ALA A 6 23.98 -0.24 3.91
C ALA A 6 23.43 0.45 2.66
N GLY A 7 24.27 0.56 1.63
CA GLY A 7 23.85 0.99 0.31
C GLY A 7 22.70 0.12 -0.17
N LEU A 8 21.51 0.71 -0.23
CA LEU A 8 20.42 0.18 -1.01
C LEU A 8 20.84 0.38 -2.47
N GLU A 9 21.18 -0.71 -3.13
CA GLU A 9 21.48 -0.76 -4.56
C GLU A 9 20.33 -0.10 -5.32
N GLU A 10 20.58 1.13 -5.80
CA GLU A 10 19.74 1.86 -6.74
C GLU A 10 19.73 1.06 -8.05
N GLY A 11 18.83 0.08 -8.13
CA GLY A 11 18.43 -0.53 -9.40
C GLY A 11 18.02 0.58 -10.38
N PRO A 12 18.06 0.32 -11.70
CA PRO A 12 17.91 1.37 -12.71
C PRO A 12 16.72 2.26 -12.38
N GLU A 13 16.97 3.54 -12.11
CA GLU A 13 15.93 4.56 -11.91
C GLU A 13 15.14 4.66 -13.22
N LEU A 14 14.14 3.78 -13.35
CA LEU A 14 13.13 3.92 -14.37
C LEU A 14 12.44 5.26 -14.05
N SER A 15 12.69 6.28 -14.88
CA SER A 15 12.03 7.60 -14.84
C SER A 15 10.55 7.53 -15.24
N ILE A 16 9.91 6.41 -14.93
CA ILE A 16 8.53 6.10 -15.23
C ILE A 16 7.71 6.52 -14.02
N THR A 17 6.71 7.37 -14.28
CA THR A 17 5.67 7.65 -13.29
C THR A 17 4.68 6.50 -13.29
N LEU A 18 4.63 5.75 -12.19
CA LEU A 18 3.74 4.63 -12.00
C LEU A 18 2.48 5.10 -11.26
N THR A 19 1.31 4.60 -11.68
CA THR A 19 0.05 4.79 -10.96
C THR A 19 -0.51 3.43 -10.59
N LEU A 20 -0.57 3.16 -9.29
CA LEU A 20 -1.15 1.95 -8.73
C LEU A 20 -2.51 2.26 -8.13
N ARG A 21 -3.51 1.43 -8.43
CA ARG A 21 -4.85 1.52 -7.86
C ARG A 21 -5.11 0.28 -7.03
N MET A 22 -5.43 0.47 -5.77
CA MET A 22 -5.72 -0.59 -4.82
C MET A 22 -7.17 -0.50 -4.37
N LEU A 23 -7.87 -1.63 -4.37
CA LEU A 23 -9.22 -1.76 -3.86
C LEU A 23 -9.16 -2.28 -2.42
N MET A 24 -9.63 -1.48 -1.48
CA MET A 24 -9.54 -1.77 -0.04
C MET A 24 -10.91 -1.68 0.60
N HIS A 25 -11.14 -2.45 1.65
CA HIS A 25 -12.35 -2.35 2.46
C HIS A 25 -12.33 -1.08 3.31
N GLY A 26 -13.50 -0.57 3.68
CA GLY A 26 -13.62 0.61 4.53
C GLY A 26 -12.85 0.51 5.86
N LYS A 27 -12.77 -0.69 6.45
CA LYS A 27 -11.96 -0.95 7.67
C LYS A 27 -10.47 -0.75 7.43
N GLU A 28 -9.95 -1.31 6.35
CA GLU A 28 -8.54 -1.20 5.93
C GLU A 28 -8.20 0.26 5.61
N VAL A 29 -9.07 0.95 4.86
CA VAL A 29 -8.88 2.38 4.54
C VAL A 29 -8.90 3.24 5.80
N GLY A 30 -9.79 2.96 6.75
CA GLY A 30 -9.81 3.66 8.04
C GLY A 30 -8.49 3.53 8.79
N SER A 31 -7.89 2.34 8.77
CA SER A 31 -6.55 2.09 9.33
C SER A 31 -5.46 2.91 8.63
N ILE A 32 -5.44 2.89 7.30
CA ILE A 32 -4.44 3.61 6.49
C ILE A 32 -4.56 5.12 6.66
N ILE A 33 -5.78 5.65 6.75
CA ILE A 33 -6.01 7.06 7.08
C ILE A 33 -5.47 7.36 8.48
N GLY A 34 -5.76 6.48 9.44
CA GLY A 34 -5.37 6.65 10.83
C GLY A 34 -6.16 7.75 11.54
N LYS A 35 -5.87 7.93 12.84
CA LYS A 35 -6.54 8.97 13.64
C LYS A 35 -6.21 10.35 13.07
N LYS A 36 -7.22 11.16 12.75
CA LYS A 36 -7.09 12.51 12.15
C LYS A 36 -6.33 12.55 10.82
N GLY A 37 -6.17 11.44 10.10
CA GLY A 37 -5.41 11.41 8.85
C GLY A 37 -3.88 11.45 9.02
N GLU A 38 -3.36 11.24 10.23
CA GLU A 38 -1.93 11.32 10.50
C GLU A 38 -1.13 10.23 9.76
N THR A 39 -1.65 8.99 9.73
CA THR A 39 -0.97 7.85 9.12
C THR A 39 -0.83 8.04 7.61
N VAL A 40 -1.92 8.39 6.91
CA VAL A 40 -1.84 8.64 5.46
C VAL A 40 -0.95 9.84 5.13
N LYS A 41 -0.92 10.86 5.99
CA LYS A 41 -0.02 12.01 5.82
C LYS A 41 1.44 11.58 5.92
N ARG A 42 1.78 10.79 6.93
CA ARG A 42 3.13 10.21 7.11
C ARG A 42 3.54 9.36 5.92
N ILE A 43 2.65 8.49 5.44
CA ILE A 43 2.91 7.63 4.27
C ILE A 43 3.19 8.50 3.04
N ARG A 44 2.43 9.58 2.80
CA ARG A 44 2.68 10.52 1.69
C ARG A 44 4.03 11.21 1.80
N GLU A 45 4.40 11.69 3.00
CA GLU A 45 5.66 12.38 3.25
C GLU A 45 6.88 11.44 3.11
N GLN A 46 6.81 10.24 3.67
CA GLN A 46 7.92 9.27 3.62
C GLN A 46 8.09 8.64 2.25
N SER A 47 6.99 8.30 1.57
CA SER A 47 7.06 7.69 0.23
C SER A 47 7.34 8.68 -0.88
N SER A 48 7.18 9.98 -0.65
CA SER A 48 7.15 11.00 -1.71
C SER A 48 6.15 10.69 -2.84
N ALA A 49 5.14 9.85 -2.57
CA ALA A 49 4.10 9.46 -3.53
C ALA A 49 2.82 10.27 -3.31
N ARG A 50 2.12 10.55 -4.40
CA ARG A 50 0.79 11.16 -4.36
C ARG A 50 -0.26 10.09 -4.10
N ILE A 51 -0.88 10.12 -2.92
CA ILE A 51 -1.89 9.15 -2.50
C ILE A 51 -3.27 9.82 -2.47
N THR A 52 -4.25 9.30 -3.21
CA THR A 52 -5.64 9.76 -3.24
C THR A 52 -6.57 8.62 -2.88
N ILE A 53 -7.55 8.86 -2.01
CA ILE A 53 -8.51 7.84 -1.59
C ILE A 53 -9.88 8.29 -2.11
N SER A 54 -10.61 7.38 -2.78
CA SER A 54 -11.96 7.69 -3.29
C SER A 54 -12.91 8.05 -2.16
N GLU A 55 -13.68 9.13 -2.35
CA GLU A 55 -14.76 9.54 -1.47
C GLU A 55 -16.02 8.70 -1.70
N GLY A 56 -16.81 8.47 -0.66
CA GLY A 56 -18.07 7.70 -0.74
C GLY A 56 -18.30 6.76 0.45
N SER A 57 -19.56 6.39 0.68
CA SER A 57 -19.98 5.43 1.72
C SER A 57 -19.96 3.97 1.22
N CYS A 58 -19.25 3.71 0.13
CA CYS A 58 -19.13 2.34 -0.38
C CYS A 58 -18.27 1.49 0.58
N PRO A 59 -18.62 0.20 0.77
CA PRO A 59 -17.83 -0.72 1.60
C PRO A 59 -16.42 -0.95 1.04
N GLU A 60 -16.25 -0.72 -0.27
CA GLU A 60 -14.97 -0.77 -0.96
C GLU A 60 -14.57 0.62 -1.46
N ARG A 61 -13.30 0.96 -1.27
CA ARG A 61 -12.72 2.24 -1.66
C ARG A 61 -11.47 2.01 -2.48
N ILE A 62 -11.21 2.91 -3.41
CA ILE A 62 -10.05 2.86 -4.28
C ILE A 62 -9.01 3.84 -3.76
N THR A 63 -7.86 3.31 -3.36
CA THR A 63 -6.66 4.08 -3.04
C THR A 63 -5.78 4.12 -4.28
N THR A 64 -5.55 5.32 -4.81
CA THR A 64 -4.70 5.58 -5.97
C THR A 64 -3.38 6.18 -5.50
N ILE A 65 -2.27 5.55 -5.87
CA ILE A 65 -0.91 5.95 -5.53
C ILE A 65 -0.19 6.27 -6.84
N THR A 66 0.33 7.49 -6.97
CA THR A 66 1.04 7.93 -8.17
C THR A 66 2.40 8.51 -7.78
N GLY A 67 3.46 8.10 -8.46
CA GLY A 67 4.81 8.59 -8.19
C GLY A 67 5.86 7.86 -9.04
N SER A 68 7.14 8.01 -8.70
CA SER A 68 8.19 7.15 -9.26
C SER A 68 7.99 5.70 -8.82
N THR A 69 8.61 4.75 -9.53
CA THR A 69 8.55 3.33 -9.17
C THR A 69 8.97 3.10 -7.71
N ALA A 70 10.06 3.74 -7.27
CA ALA A 70 10.54 3.67 -5.89
C ALA A 70 9.54 4.25 -4.89
N ALA A 71 8.97 5.43 -5.19
CA ALA A 71 7.98 6.09 -4.34
C ALA A 71 6.72 5.23 -4.16
N VAL A 72 6.18 4.67 -5.24
CA VAL A 72 5.00 3.80 -5.17
C VAL A 72 5.30 2.53 -4.39
N PHE A 73 6.43 1.89 -4.63
CA PHE A 73 6.82 0.68 -3.91
C PHE A 73 6.98 0.92 -2.41
N HIS A 74 7.59 2.05 -2.04
CA HIS A 74 7.74 2.47 -0.66
C HIS A 74 6.37 2.71 0.02
N ALA A 75 5.46 3.41 -0.66
CA ALA A 75 4.09 3.62 -0.18
C ALA A 75 3.34 2.30 0.04
N VAL A 76 3.42 1.37 -0.92
CA VAL A 76 2.77 0.05 -0.82
C VAL A 76 3.33 -0.76 0.33
N SER A 77 4.64 -0.73 0.54
CA SER A 77 5.31 -1.44 1.63
C SER A 77 4.82 -0.94 3.00
N MET A 78 4.73 0.39 3.17
CA MET A 78 4.19 0.99 4.40
C MET A 78 2.72 0.63 4.63
N ILE A 79 1.90 0.63 3.57
CA ILE A 79 0.49 0.22 3.65
C ILE A 79 0.38 -1.24 4.05
N ALA A 80 1.13 -2.14 3.42
CA ALA A 80 1.10 -3.57 3.73
C ALA A 80 1.48 -3.83 5.20
N PHE A 81 2.52 -3.17 5.70
CA PHE A 81 2.93 -3.26 7.10
C PHE A 81 1.84 -2.75 8.06
N LYS A 82 1.21 -1.61 7.74
CA LYS A 82 0.13 -1.05 8.55
C LYS A 82 -1.11 -1.96 8.59
N LEU A 83 -1.43 -2.63 7.48
CA LEU A 83 -2.52 -3.60 7.41
C LEU A 83 -2.22 -4.86 8.21
N ASP A 84 -0.98 -5.35 8.18
CA ASP A 84 -0.53 -6.50 8.96
C ASP A 84 -0.64 -6.25 10.48
N GLU A 85 -0.20 -5.08 10.94
CA GLU A 85 -0.35 -4.65 12.34
C GLU A 85 -1.81 -4.67 12.81
N ASP A 86 -2.72 -4.16 11.98
CA ASP A 86 -4.14 -4.06 12.33
C ASP A 86 -4.87 -5.40 12.29
N LEU A 87 -4.41 -6.33 11.44
CA LEU A 87 -4.86 -7.72 11.46
C LEU A 87 -4.36 -8.45 12.71
N CYS A 88 -3.13 -8.17 13.15
CA CYS A 88 -2.57 -8.72 14.39
C CYS A 88 -3.19 -8.14 15.66
N ALA A 89 -3.68 -6.90 15.63
CA ALA A 89 -4.32 -6.23 16.77
C ALA A 89 -5.77 -6.69 17.04
N ALA A 90 -6.37 -7.51 16.17
CA ALA A 90 -7.67 -8.11 16.43
C ALA A 90 -7.54 -9.18 17.54
N PRO A 91 -8.35 -9.12 18.62
CA PRO A 91 -8.24 -10.08 19.71
C PRO A 91 -8.61 -11.47 19.21
N ALA A 92 -7.62 -12.37 19.16
CA ALA A 92 -7.82 -13.79 19.01
C ALA A 92 -8.54 -14.31 20.26
N ASN A 93 -9.88 -14.29 20.24
CA ASN A 93 -10.68 -15.03 21.20
C ASN A 93 -10.53 -16.53 20.90
N GLY A 94 -9.48 -17.15 21.46
CA GLY A 94 -9.51 -18.53 21.93
C GLY A 94 -9.58 -19.68 20.91
N GLY A 95 -9.11 -19.52 19.67
CA GLY A 95 -9.02 -20.64 18.73
C GLY A 95 -7.77 -20.54 17.86
N SER A 96 -7.11 -21.67 17.61
CA SER A 96 -5.92 -21.85 16.76
C SER A 96 -5.82 -20.81 15.63
N VAL A 97 -4.85 -19.90 15.75
CA VAL A 97 -4.71 -18.69 14.96
C VAL A 97 -4.25 -19.03 13.53
N SER A 98 -5.20 -19.28 12.63
CA SER A 98 -4.93 -19.05 11.20
C SER A 98 -4.93 -17.53 11.02
N ARG A 99 -3.74 -16.90 11.06
CA ARG A 99 -3.61 -15.48 10.69
C ARG A 99 -3.94 -15.40 9.20
N PRO A 100 -5.06 -14.75 8.79
CA PRO A 100 -5.34 -14.62 7.38
C PRO A 100 -4.24 -13.75 6.76
N PRO A 101 -3.68 -14.13 5.60
CA PRO A 101 -2.67 -13.33 4.94
C PRO A 101 -3.24 -11.96 4.55
N VAL A 102 -2.38 -10.93 4.56
CA VAL A 102 -2.74 -9.60 4.02
C VAL A 102 -3.08 -9.77 2.54
N THR A 103 -4.31 -9.49 2.16
CA THR A 103 -4.75 -9.54 0.76
C THR A 103 -4.79 -8.12 0.20
N LEU A 104 -3.98 -7.86 -0.83
CA LEU A 104 -4.00 -6.59 -1.56
C LEU A 104 -4.72 -6.80 -2.89
N ARG A 105 -5.86 -6.12 -3.08
CA ARG A 105 -6.58 -6.18 -4.35
C ARG A 105 -6.15 -5.03 -5.24
N LEU A 106 -5.63 -5.33 -6.42
CA LEU A 106 -5.17 -4.34 -7.38
C LEU A 106 -6.22 -4.14 -8.48
N VAL A 107 -6.43 -2.90 -8.89
CA VAL A 107 -7.30 -2.54 -10.01
C VAL A 107 -6.44 -2.25 -11.22
N ILE A 108 -6.54 -3.12 -12.22
CA ILE A 108 -5.79 -3.01 -13.47
C ILE A 108 -6.75 -2.70 -14.63
N PRO A 109 -6.46 -1.71 -15.49
CA PRO A 109 -7.21 -1.48 -16.71
C PRO A 109 -7.18 -2.73 -17.61
N ALA A 110 -8.32 -3.08 -18.21
CA ALA A 110 -8.43 -4.26 -19.07
C ALA A 110 -7.39 -4.29 -20.21
N SER A 111 -7.02 -3.12 -20.74
CA SER A 111 -5.97 -2.98 -21.77
C SER A 111 -4.58 -3.40 -21.29
N GLN A 112 -4.29 -3.35 -19.98
CA GLN A 112 -3.02 -3.76 -19.39
C GLN A 112 -3.03 -5.21 -18.93
N CYS A 113 -4.21 -5.77 -18.60
CA CYS A 113 -4.34 -7.16 -18.16
C CYS A 113 -3.83 -8.15 -19.21
N GLY A 114 -4.07 -7.89 -20.50
CA GLY A 114 -3.60 -8.75 -21.59
C GLY A 114 -2.08 -8.91 -21.65
N SER A 115 -1.34 -7.84 -21.33
CA SER A 115 0.13 -7.90 -21.27
C SER A 115 0.65 -8.55 -19.99
N LEU A 116 -0.07 -8.43 -18.87
CA LEU A 116 0.34 -9.02 -17.58
C LEU A 116 0.12 -10.52 -17.50
N ILE A 117 -0.97 -11.02 -18.10
CA ILE A 117 -1.29 -12.46 -18.10
C ILE A 117 -0.36 -13.20 -19.07
N GLY A 118 0.07 -12.55 -20.16
CA GLY A 118 0.76 -13.21 -21.26
C GLY A 118 -0.22 -13.99 -22.15
N LYS A 119 0.29 -14.51 -23.27
CA LYS A 119 -0.47 -15.43 -24.13
C LYS A 119 -0.51 -16.83 -23.54
#